data_AF-A0A1M6KI26-F1
#
_entry.id   AF-A0A1M6KI26-F1
#
_cell.length_a   1.000
_cell.length_b   1.000
_cell.length_c   1.000
_cell.angle_alpha   90.00
_cell.angle_beta   90.00
_cell.angle_gamma   90.00
#
_symmetry.space_group_name_H-M   'P 1'
#
loop_
_entity.id
_entity.type
_entity.pdbx_description
1 polymer ?
#
loop_
_entity_poly.entity_id
_entity_poly.type
_entity_poly.pdbx_seq_one_letter_code
_entity_poly.pdbx_strand_id
1 'polypeptide(L)'
;MKKTYYLVILVAMFILGIFGFCFETEDFVTYDGERFTFHNSELVGEWIQTTNQEGVINPNRELIKKIRLNENFTAEIVLLDSSQNNINVSGNWRRGVKPTMVKSDFTGEQPKLNLNPHLFLTFHLNGDTSQVLMLRIGDMNKKNVLISPKGWFRKAGKSG
;
A
#
# COMPACT_ATOMS: atom_id res chain seq x y z
N MET A 1 43.31 27.45 14.36
CA MET A 1 42.43 27.07 13.22
C MET A 1 42.12 25.57 13.11
N LYS A 2 42.87 24.64 13.73
CA LYS A 2 42.59 23.19 13.64
C LYS A 2 41.29 22.73 14.35
N LYS A 3 40.89 23.40 15.45
CA LYS A 3 39.70 23.04 16.24
C LYS A 3 38.38 23.19 15.48
N THR A 4 38.28 24.17 14.59
CA THR A 4 37.08 24.44 13.78
C THR A 4 36.84 23.35 12.74
N TYR A 5 37.90 22.74 12.20
CA TYR A 5 37.80 21.67 11.20
C TYR A 5 37.20 20.38 11.78
N TYR A 6 37.59 20.00 13.00
CA TYR A 6 37.01 18.83 13.68
C TYR A 6 35.54 19.01 14.01
N LEU A 7 35.12 20.23 14.37
CA LEU A 7 33.72 20.56 14.61
C LEU A 7 32.88 20.39 13.34
N VAL A 8 33.38 20.87 12.19
CA VAL A 8 32.68 20.76 10.89
C VAL A 8 32.52 19.30 10.47
N ILE A 9 33.55 18.47 10.66
CA ILE A 9 33.47 17.03 10.34
C ILE A 9 32.43 16.33 11.23
N LEU A 10 32.42 16.63 12.53
CA LEU A 10 31.46 16.05 13.47
C LEU A 10 30.01 16.41 13.12
N VAL A 11 29.77 17.68 12.75
CA VAL A 11 28.45 18.15 12.31
C VAL A 11 28.04 17.45 11.00
N ALA A 12 28.96 17.31 10.04
CA ALA A 12 28.67 16.61 8.78
C ALA A 12 28.33 15.12 9.00
N MET A 13 29.03 14.43 9.90
CA MET A 13 28.72 13.03 10.24
C MET A 13 27.39 12.88 10.98
N PHE A 14 27.05 13.83 11.84
CA PHE A 14 25.76 13.83 12.54
C PHE A 14 24.59 14.08 11.59
N ILE A 15 24.74 15.01 10.65
CA ILE A 15 23.77 15.28 9.58
C ILE A 15 23.60 14.04 8.69
N LEU A 16 24.70 13.40 8.27
CA LEU A 16 24.65 12.16 7.48
C LEU A 16 24.01 10.98 8.25
N GLY A 17 24.22 10.90 9.57
CA GLY A 17 23.58 9.90 10.43
C GLY A 17 22.07 10.10 10.58
N ILE A 18 21.61 11.35 10.63
CA ILE A 18 20.17 11.68 10.70
C ILE A 18 19.47 11.38 9.37
N PHE A 19 20.10 11.64 8.22
CA PHE A 19 19.52 11.31 6.92
C PHE A 19 19.48 9.80 6.63
N GLY A 20 20.28 8.98 7.32
CA GLY A 20 20.23 7.52 7.20
C GLY A 20 19.06 6.85 7.94
N PHE A 21 18.42 7.56 8.88
CA PHE A 21 17.43 7.00 9.80
C PHE A 21 16.04 7.64 9.61
N CYS A 22 15.41 7.41 8.45
CA CYS A 22 13.98 7.70 8.32
C CYS A 22 13.28 6.85 7.25
N PHE A 23 13.62 5.56 7.16
CA PHE A 23 12.83 4.60 6.39
C PHE A 23 12.25 3.55 7.33
N GLU A 24 11.00 3.76 7.72
CA GLU A 24 10.24 2.88 8.61
C GLU A 24 9.87 1.58 7.86
N THR A 25 10.72 0.57 7.97
CA THR A 25 10.42 -0.83 7.61
C THR A 25 9.51 -1.43 8.66
N GLU A 26 8.39 -2.00 8.24
CA GLU A 26 7.56 -2.84 9.09
C GLU A 26 7.63 -4.28 8.58
N ASP A 27 7.87 -5.22 9.50
CA ASP A 27 7.88 -6.66 9.23
C ASP A 27 6.46 -7.23 9.41
N PHE A 28 5.95 -7.91 8.39
CA PHE A 28 4.68 -8.62 8.43
C PHE A 28 4.91 -10.13 8.27
N VAL A 29 4.03 -10.96 8.83
CA VAL A 29 4.07 -12.42 8.67
C VAL A 29 2.93 -12.83 7.74
N THR A 30 3.26 -13.46 6.61
CA THR A 30 2.29 -13.94 5.62
C THR A 30 1.69 -15.29 5.99
N TYR A 31 0.71 -15.74 5.21
CA TYR A 31 -0.05 -16.99 5.44
C TYR A 31 0.80 -18.26 5.48
N ASP A 32 1.89 -18.29 4.72
CA ASP A 32 2.89 -19.36 4.63
C ASP A 32 3.97 -19.27 5.73
N GLY A 33 3.90 -18.28 6.61
CA GLY A 33 4.90 -18.04 7.65
C GLY A 33 6.15 -17.32 7.16
N GLU A 34 6.18 -16.90 5.89
CA GLU A 34 7.25 -16.02 5.39
C GLU A 34 7.15 -14.62 6.01
N ARG A 35 8.31 -13.99 6.22
CA ARG A 35 8.35 -12.58 6.62
C ARG A 35 8.29 -11.72 5.37
N PHE A 36 7.25 -10.92 5.27
CA PHE A 36 7.08 -9.92 4.23
C PHE A 36 7.45 -8.56 4.80
N THR A 37 8.57 -8.01 4.35
CA THR A 37 9.05 -6.69 4.73
C THR A 37 9.00 -5.78 3.52
N PHE A 38 8.43 -4.58 3.65
CA PHE A 38 8.46 -3.58 2.58
C PHE A 38 8.48 -2.16 3.15
N HIS A 39 9.06 -1.24 2.40
CA HIS A 39 9.08 0.19 2.72
C HIS A 39 7.85 0.92 2.15
N ASN A 40 7.40 1.99 2.81
CA ASN A 40 6.33 2.85 2.28
C ASN A 40 6.64 3.40 0.87
N SER A 41 7.92 3.70 0.60
CA SER A 41 8.39 4.13 -0.73
C SER A 41 8.14 3.09 -1.83
N GLU A 42 8.07 1.81 -1.47
CA GLU A 42 7.70 0.75 -2.42
C GLU A 42 6.21 0.77 -2.78
N LEU A 43 5.36 1.34 -1.93
CA LEU A 43 3.94 1.53 -2.22
C LEU A 43 3.69 2.81 -3.04
N VAL A 44 4.45 3.87 -2.80
CA VAL A 44 4.33 5.15 -3.52
C VAL A 44 4.46 4.97 -5.02
N GLY A 45 3.57 5.61 -5.79
CA GLY A 45 3.53 5.57 -7.24
C GLY A 45 2.15 5.21 -7.79
N GLU A 46 2.11 4.98 -9.09
CA GLU A 46 0.87 4.67 -9.82
C GLU A 46 0.65 3.15 -9.90
N TRP A 47 -0.60 2.75 -9.68
CA TRP A 47 -1.09 1.39 -9.67
C TRP A 47 -2.24 1.29 -10.66
N ILE A 48 -2.11 0.41 -11.64
CA ILE A 48 -3.06 0.26 -12.75
C ILE A 48 -3.74 -1.09 -12.61
N GLN A 49 -5.07 -1.11 -12.73
CA GLN A 49 -5.84 -2.34 -12.73
C GLN A 49 -5.45 -3.20 -13.96
N THR A 50 -5.10 -4.47 -13.74
CA THR A 50 -4.60 -5.34 -14.82
C THR A 50 -5.52 -6.46 -15.26
N THR A 51 -6.68 -6.64 -14.62
CA THR A 51 -7.70 -7.59 -15.08
C THR A 51 -8.84 -6.84 -15.77
N ASN A 52 -9.27 -7.36 -16.93
CA ASN A 52 -10.54 -7.01 -17.58
C ASN A 52 -11.76 -7.45 -16.77
N GLN A 53 -11.55 -8.16 -15.66
CA GLN A 53 -12.56 -8.35 -14.64
C GLN A 53 -12.58 -7.09 -13.77
N GLU A 54 -13.61 -6.30 -14.08
CA GLU A 54 -14.11 -5.13 -13.39
C GLU A 54 -14.00 -5.26 -11.85
N GLY A 55 -13.06 -4.51 -11.26
CA GLY A 55 -12.86 -4.39 -9.83
C GLY A 55 -13.99 -3.59 -9.18
N VAL A 56 -15.13 -4.22 -8.93
CA VAL A 56 -16.32 -3.59 -8.33
C VAL A 56 -16.06 -3.23 -6.86
N ILE A 57 -16.11 -1.94 -6.53
CA ILE A 57 -15.85 -1.40 -5.19
C ILE A 57 -17.11 -1.40 -4.31
N ASN A 58 -18.28 -1.46 -4.95
CA ASN A 58 -19.58 -1.19 -4.35
C ASN A 58 -20.67 -1.98 -5.12
N PRO A 59 -21.78 -2.46 -4.52
CA PRO A 59 -22.97 -2.89 -5.28
C PRO A 59 -23.39 -1.96 -6.44
N ASN A 60 -22.97 -0.70 -6.42
CA ASN A 60 -23.19 0.30 -7.46
C ASN A 60 -22.27 0.20 -8.71
N ARG A 61 -21.42 -0.84 -8.83
CA ARG A 61 -20.55 -1.09 -10.01
C ARG A 61 -19.48 -0.04 -10.31
N GLU A 62 -19.06 0.75 -9.33
CA GLU A 62 -17.91 1.65 -9.53
C GLU A 62 -16.62 0.82 -9.58
N LEU A 63 -15.80 1.04 -10.62
CA LEU A 63 -14.58 0.28 -10.87
C LEU A 63 -13.35 1.14 -10.68
N ILE A 64 -12.36 0.69 -9.91
CA ILE A 64 -11.09 1.41 -9.83
C ILE A 64 -10.23 1.03 -11.00
N LYS A 65 -9.98 2.00 -11.86
CA LYS A 65 -9.05 1.84 -12.98
C LYS A 65 -7.61 2.08 -12.54
N LYS A 66 -7.41 3.07 -11.67
CA LYS A 66 -6.08 3.57 -11.33
C LYS A 66 -6.04 4.15 -9.92
N ILE A 67 -4.93 3.93 -9.23
CA ILE A 67 -4.64 4.51 -7.91
C ILE A 67 -3.24 5.11 -7.98
N ARG A 68 -3.06 6.36 -7.57
CA ARG A 68 -1.74 6.95 -7.34
C ARG A 68 -1.59 7.22 -5.86
N LEU A 69 -0.54 6.66 -5.25
CA LEU A 69 -0.18 6.88 -3.86
C LEU A 69 0.98 7.88 -3.81
N ASN A 70 0.78 8.99 -3.10
CA ASN A 70 1.77 10.04 -2.93
C ASN A 70 2.55 9.85 -1.61
N GLU A 71 3.75 10.41 -1.54
CA GLU A 71 4.63 10.31 -0.35
C GLU A 71 4.03 10.95 0.91
N ASN A 72 3.17 11.96 0.75
CA ASN A 72 2.49 12.65 1.84
C ASN A 72 1.21 11.93 2.33
N PHE A 73 1.08 10.63 2.09
CA PHE A 73 -0.09 9.81 2.45
C PHE A 73 -1.41 10.20 1.78
N THR A 74 -1.37 11.05 0.74
CA THR A 74 -2.53 11.34 -0.11
C THR A 74 -2.63 10.38 -1.30
N ALA A 75 -3.83 10.18 -1.83
CA ALA A 75 -4.09 9.33 -2.97
C ALA A 75 -4.97 10.02 -4.01
N GLU A 76 -4.69 9.77 -5.29
CA GLU A 76 -5.56 10.11 -6.42
C GLU A 76 -6.12 8.81 -6.99
N ILE A 77 -7.44 8.71 -7.12
CA ILE A 77 -8.12 7.48 -7.53
C ILE A 77 -8.97 7.81 -8.75
N VAL A 78 -8.80 7.01 -9.81
CA VAL A 78 -9.63 7.07 -11.01
C VAL A 78 -10.65 5.94 -10.96
N LEU A 79 -11.91 6.32 -10.84
CA LEU A 79 -13.07 5.45 -10.82
C LEU A 79 -13.75 5.47 -12.19
N LEU A 80 -14.40 4.38 -12.56
CA LEU A 80 -15.39 4.34 -13.63
C LEU A 80 -16.77 4.33 -13.00
N ASP A 81 -17.63 5.27 -13.40
CA ASP A 81 -19.03 5.28 -13.00
C ASP A 81 -19.85 4.22 -13.77
N SER A 82 -21.14 4.13 -13.46
CA SER A 82 -22.07 3.21 -14.12
C SER A 82 -22.23 3.47 -15.63
N SER A 83 -21.84 4.65 -16.11
CA SER A 83 -21.85 5.06 -17.52
C SER A 83 -20.46 4.97 -18.18
N GLN A 84 -19.48 4.35 -17.50
CA GLN A 84 -18.09 4.22 -17.93
C GLN A 84 -17.32 5.55 -18.08
N ASN A 85 -17.79 6.63 -17.45
CA ASN A 85 -17.03 7.87 -17.38
C ASN A 85 -15.96 7.78 -16.29
N ASN A 86 -14.81 8.39 -16.54
CA ASN A 86 -13.77 8.51 -15.52
C ASN A 86 -14.17 9.59 -14.50
N ILE A 87 -14.21 9.22 -13.22
CA ILE A 87 -14.35 10.13 -12.09
C ILE A 87 -13.03 10.12 -11.33
N ASN A 88 -12.47 11.31 -11.09
CA ASN A 88 -11.30 11.46 -10.25
C ASN A 88 -11.73 11.82 -8.83
N VAL A 89 -11.29 11.03 -7.85
CA VAL A 89 -11.50 11.33 -6.43
C VAL A 89 -10.16 11.40 -5.72
N SER A 90 -10.08 12.31 -4.75
CA SER A 90 -8.94 12.42 -3.86
C SER A 90 -9.22 11.69 -2.55
N GLY A 91 -8.18 11.15 -1.94
CA GLY A 91 -8.27 10.44 -0.68
C GLY A 91 -6.95 10.43 0.07
N ASN A 92 -6.93 9.65 1.14
CA ASN A 92 -5.73 9.35 1.91
C ASN A 92 -5.49 7.85 1.90
N TRP A 93 -4.24 7.47 2.12
CA TRP A 93 -3.87 6.06 2.24
C TRP A 93 -3.04 5.82 3.48
N ARG A 94 -3.15 4.61 4.01
CA ARG A 94 -2.27 4.09 5.07
C ARG A 94 -2.06 2.60 4.89
N ARG A 95 -0.89 2.11 5.30
CA ARG A 95 -0.66 0.67 5.48
C ARG A 95 -1.23 0.20 6.82
N GLY A 96 -1.46 -1.10 6.94
CA GLY A 96 -1.77 -1.76 8.20
C GLY A 96 -1.93 -3.26 8.00
N VAL A 97 -2.38 -3.94 9.05
CA VAL A 97 -2.60 -5.40 9.03
C VAL A 97 -4.07 -5.73 9.20
N LYS A 98 -4.49 -6.81 8.54
CA LYS A 98 -5.77 -7.45 8.83
C LYS A 98 -5.49 -8.79 9.52
N PRO A 99 -5.87 -8.95 10.80
CA PRO A 99 -5.77 -10.24 11.46
C PRO A 99 -6.77 -11.21 10.84
N THR A 100 -6.28 -12.41 10.52
CA THR A 100 -7.08 -13.54 10.05
C THR A 100 -6.70 -14.78 10.82
N MET A 101 -7.69 -15.50 11.33
CA MET A 101 -7.47 -16.79 11.96
C MET A 101 -7.44 -17.86 10.87
N VAL A 102 -6.30 -18.53 10.73
CA VAL A 102 -6.20 -19.73 9.90
C VAL A 102 -6.76 -20.89 10.72
N LYS A 103 -7.87 -21.47 10.27
CA LYS A 103 -8.41 -22.67 10.93
C LYS A 103 -7.39 -23.79 10.77
N SER A 104 -7.14 -24.52 11.86
CA SER A 104 -6.37 -25.75 11.81
C SER A 104 -7.15 -26.80 11.03
N ASP A 105 -6.54 -27.34 9.99
CA ASP A 105 -7.10 -28.42 9.20
C ASP A 105 -6.96 -29.73 9.99
N PHE A 106 -7.94 -30.12 10.81
CA PHE A 106 -8.15 -31.47 11.38
C PHE A 106 -6.92 -32.29 11.88
N THR A 107 -5.80 -31.64 12.24
CA THR A 107 -4.55 -32.29 12.70
C THR A 107 -4.21 -32.01 14.16
N GLY A 108 -5.04 -31.24 14.88
CA GLY A 108 -4.79 -30.86 16.27
C GLY A 108 -3.78 -29.72 16.44
N GLU A 109 -3.36 -29.06 15.36
CA GLU A 109 -2.57 -27.83 15.45
C GLU A 109 -3.39 -26.68 16.06
N GLN A 110 -2.75 -25.82 16.87
CA GLN A 110 -3.42 -24.62 17.36
C GLN A 110 -3.68 -23.65 16.20
N PRO A 111 -4.85 -22.97 16.17
CA PRO A 111 -5.15 -21.96 15.16
C PRO A 111 -4.07 -20.86 15.18
N LYS A 112 -3.47 -20.60 14.03
CA LYS A 112 -2.43 -19.58 13.89
C LYS A 112 -3.06 -18.25 13.48
N LEU A 113 -2.69 -17.18 14.18
CA LEU A 113 -3.03 -15.82 13.80
C LEU A 113 -2.12 -15.39 12.64
N ASN A 114 -2.72 -15.00 11.53
CA ASN A 114 -2.02 -14.46 10.38
C ASN A 114 -2.29 -12.96 10.24
N LEU A 115 -1.25 -12.15 10.09
CA LEU A 115 -1.29 -10.70 9.98
C LEU A 115 -0.98 -10.28 8.55
N ASN A 116 -2.00 -10.33 7.70
CA ASN A 116 -1.81 -10.01 6.29
C ASN A 116 -1.65 -8.49 6.08
N PRO A 117 -0.63 -8.03 5.35
CA PRO A 117 -0.44 -6.62 5.05
C PRO A 117 -1.53 -6.10 4.09
N HIS A 118 -2.08 -4.94 4.40
CA HIS A 118 -3.12 -4.28 3.63
C HIS A 118 -2.84 -2.78 3.47
N LEU A 119 -3.29 -2.24 2.35
CA LEU A 119 -3.42 -0.82 2.08
C LEU A 119 -4.89 -0.42 2.32
N PHE A 120 -5.10 0.61 3.13
CA PHE A 120 -6.41 1.20 3.38
C PHE A 120 -6.47 2.54 2.66
N LEU A 121 -7.44 2.69 1.76
CA LEU A 121 -7.70 3.89 0.98
C LEU A 121 -9.01 4.51 1.48
N THR A 122 -8.95 5.75 1.97
CA THR A 122 -10.11 6.49 2.44
C THR A 122 -10.37 7.65 1.50
N PHE A 123 -11.56 7.74 0.90
CA PHE A 123 -11.92 8.79 -0.06
C PHE A 123 -13.40 9.14 0.04
N HIS A 124 -13.79 10.29 -0.51
CA HIS A 124 -15.17 10.77 -0.49
C HIS A 124 -15.76 10.71 -1.89
N LEU A 125 -16.94 10.11 -2.01
CA LEU A 125 -17.78 10.16 -3.21
C LEU A 125 -18.97 11.07 -2.91
N ASN A 126 -19.21 12.06 -3.77
CA ASN A 126 -20.39 12.91 -3.71
C ASN A 126 -20.61 13.65 -2.37
N GLY A 127 -19.53 14.04 -1.68
CA GLY A 127 -19.58 14.96 -0.54
C GLY A 127 -19.75 14.32 0.85
N ASP A 128 -20.59 13.29 1.01
CA ASP A 128 -21.15 13.03 2.36
C ASP A 128 -20.76 11.70 3.03
N THR A 129 -20.15 10.73 2.33
CA THR A 129 -19.69 9.48 2.98
C THR A 129 -18.25 9.12 2.61
N SER A 130 -17.40 9.02 3.64
CA SER A 130 -16.07 8.43 3.52
C SER A 130 -16.21 6.95 3.19
N GLN A 131 -15.68 6.55 2.03
CA GLN A 131 -15.53 5.17 1.63
C GLN A 131 -14.16 4.68 2.06
N VAL A 132 -14.09 3.45 2.59
CA VAL A 132 -12.83 2.79 2.94
C VAL A 132 -12.66 1.55 2.08
N LEU A 133 -11.68 1.59 1.19
CA LEU A 133 -11.28 0.44 0.41
C LEU A 133 -10.06 -0.22 1.05
N MET A 134 -10.12 -1.54 1.19
CA MET A 134 -9.04 -2.35 1.71
C MET A 134 -8.45 -3.21 0.59
N LEU A 135 -7.15 -3.04 0.33
CA LEU A 135 -6.41 -3.80 -0.68
C LEU A 135 -5.33 -4.62 0.00
N ARG A 136 -5.32 -5.94 -0.19
CA ARG A 136 -4.23 -6.78 0.29
C ARG A 136 -2.96 -6.46 -0.49
N ILE A 137 -1.84 -6.33 0.22
CA ILE A 137 -0.52 -6.23 -0.39
C ILE A 137 -0.01 -7.66 -0.53
N GLY A 138 0.34 -8.06 -1.75
CA GLY A 138 0.89 -9.38 -2.01
C GLY A 138 2.14 -9.30 -2.88
N ASP A 139 2.89 -10.39 -2.94
CA ASP A 139 3.94 -10.60 -3.93
C ASP A 139 3.39 -11.42 -5.09
N MET A 140 3.71 -11.00 -6.31
CA MET A 140 3.67 -11.88 -7.46
C MET A 140 4.92 -11.69 -8.32
N ASN A 141 5.70 -12.77 -8.50
CA ASN A 141 6.95 -12.77 -9.26
C ASN A 141 7.97 -11.74 -8.76
N LYS A 142 8.14 -11.62 -7.43
CA LYS A 142 9.04 -10.67 -6.77
C LYS A 142 8.66 -9.20 -6.99
N LYS A 143 7.36 -8.95 -7.18
CA LYS A 143 6.81 -7.61 -7.37
C LYS A 143 5.57 -7.44 -6.51
N ASN A 144 5.52 -6.33 -5.79
CA ASN A 144 4.35 -5.95 -5.02
C ASN A 144 3.14 -5.75 -5.94
N VAL A 145 2.01 -6.34 -5.54
CA VAL A 145 0.70 -6.18 -6.18
C VAL A 145 -0.32 -5.76 -5.13
N LEU A 146 -1.24 -4.88 -5.50
CA LEU A 146 -2.41 -4.57 -4.67
C LEU A 146 -3.57 -5.46 -5.13
N ILE A 147 -4.25 -6.10 -4.19
CA ILE A 147 -5.29 -7.09 -4.48
C ILE A 147 -6.58 -6.67 -3.79
N SER A 148 -7.65 -6.51 -4.56
CA SER A 148 -9.01 -6.40 -4.06
C SER A 148 -9.75 -7.73 -4.24
N PRO A 149 -10.93 -7.92 -3.61
CA PRO A 149 -11.76 -9.10 -3.88
C PRO A 149 -12.17 -9.29 -5.34
N LYS A 150 -12.04 -8.25 -6.18
CA LYS A 150 -12.56 -8.20 -7.55
C LYS A 150 -11.48 -7.92 -8.59
N GLY A 151 -10.22 -7.76 -8.19
CA GLY A 151 -9.16 -7.44 -9.12
C GLY A 151 -7.80 -7.25 -8.46
N TRP A 152 -6.83 -6.92 -9.29
CA TRP A 152 -5.44 -6.70 -8.93
C TRP A 152 -4.89 -5.47 -9.65
N PHE A 153 -3.99 -4.77 -8.99
CA PHE A 153 -3.31 -3.60 -9.50
C PHE A 153 -1.81 -3.86 -9.53
N ARG A 154 -1.21 -3.58 -10.67
CA ARG A 154 0.24 -3.62 -10.83
C ARG A 154 0.78 -2.20 -10.80
N LYS A 155 1.94 -2.03 -10.18
CA LYS A 155 2.65 -0.76 -10.22
C LYS A 155 3.00 -0.44 -11.67
N ALA A 156 2.61 0.75 -12.13
CA ALA A 156 3.09 1.28 -13.41
C ALA A 156 4.62 1.33 -13.34
N GLY A 157 5.30 0.86 -14.40
CA GLY A 157 6.76 0.98 -14.46
C GLY A 157 7.19 2.43 -14.27
N LYS A 158 8.39 2.66 -13.73
CA LYS A 158 8.99 4.00 -13.79
C LYS A 158 9.06 4.38 -15.27
N SER A 159 8.30 5.37 -15.70
CA SER A 159 8.56 6.06 -16.95
C SER A 159 9.94 6.67 -16.81
N GLY A 160 10.94 6.00 -17.39
CA GLY A 160 12.30 6.49 -17.52
C GLY A 160 12.39 7.55 -18.60
#